data_AF-A0A813GYI3-F1
#
_entry.id   AF-A0A813GYI3-F1
#
_cell.length_a   1.000
_cell.length_b   1.000
_cell.length_c   1.000
_cell.angle_alpha   90.00
_cell.angle_beta   90.00
_cell.angle_gamma   90.00
#
_symmetry.space_group_name_H-M   'P 1'
#
loop_
_entity.id
_entity.type
_entity.pdbx_description
1 polymer ?
#
loop_
_entity_poly.entity_id
_entity_poly.type
_entity_poly.pdbx_seq_one_letter_code
_entity_poly.pdbx_strand_id
1 'polypeptide(L)'
;LGLPEHAAEFLGALPEDVAQSVCRGFDPSGTKDGNVWGRLLGYIRSLWQRRLQLTEEAASFIRSLPEKIQMRVMVEFDASGSKDGNVSARLVGFANHLANRNGLAAVPVVVAPRARPQLAGGHANVDASEAVADFATTLGLDQGAYDFMQLLPDDVKMNVVSSFDPSGTKDGNIWGRLFSFIRTIFSRHAGWDRSHVDQLKRLPEEQQQDAMLAWMTRHARQAQAPVP
;
A
#
# COMPACT_ATOMS: atom_id res chain seq x y z
N LEU A 1 19.04 2.58 34.95
CA LEU A 1 19.13 2.01 33.59
C LEU A 1 19.29 3.06 32.48
N GLY A 2 19.25 4.38 32.77
CA GLY A 2 19.36 5.40 31.71
C GLY A 2 18.18 5.38 30.73
N LEU A 3 17.05 4.78 31.13
CA LEU A 3 15.82 4.79 30.35
C LEU A 3 15.04 6.08 30.66
N PRO A 4 14.43 6.71 29.65
CA PRO A 4 13.55 7.85 29.87
C PRO A 4 12.27 7.42 30.57
N GLU A 5 11.58 8.35 31.22
CA GLU A 5 10.35 8.10 31.99
C GLU A 5 9.25 7.43 31.14
N HIS A 6 9.09 7.86 29.89
CA HIS A 6 8.11 7.30 28.96
C HIS A 6 8.40 5.86 28.51
N ALA A 7 9.58 5.31 28.81
CA ALA A 7 9.92 3.94 28.42
C ALA A 7 9.04 2.91 29.14
N ALA A 8 8.75 3.12 30.42
CA ALA A 8 7.91 2.21 31.21
C ALA A 8 6.45 2.23 30.72
N GLU A 9 5.92 3.41 30.43
CA GLU A 9 4.59 3.58 29.84
C GLU A 9 4.49 2.87 28.48
N PHE A 10 5.49 3.07 27.62
CA PHE A 10 5.54 2.40 26.32
C PHE A 10 5.56 0.88 26.44
N LEU A 11 6.40 0.32 27.33
CA LEU A 11 6.47 -1.12 27.56
C LEU A 11 5.15 -1.70 28.07
N GLY A 12 4.43 -0.97 28.93
CA GLY A 12 3.11 -1.37 29.42
C GLY A 12 2.00 -1.28 28.38
N ALA A 13 2.17 -0.46 27.34
CA ALA A 13 1.23 -0.31 26.24
C ALA A 13 1.47 -1.30 25.08
N LEU A 14 2.61 -1.98 25.04
CA LEU A 14 2.88 -2.99 24.03
C LEU A 14 1.96 -4.21 24.19
N PRO A 15 1.68 -4.94 23.09
CA PRO A 15 1.06 -6.25 23.18
C PRO A 15 1.79 -7.17 24.18
N GLU A 16 1.02 -7.89 25.00
CA GLU A 16 1.52 -8.61 26.17
C GLU A 16 2.69 -9.56 25.86
N ASP A 17 2.58 -10.35 24.79
CA ASP A 17 3.61 -11.30 24.36
C ASP A 17 4.91 -10.61 23.92
N VAL A 18 4.83 -9.40 23.35
CA VAL A 18 6.01 -8.60 23.00
C VAL A 18 6.65 -8.04 24.26
N ALA A 19 5.85 -7.46 25.17
CA ALA A 19 6.35 -6.94 26.45
C ALA A 19 7.04 -8.04 27.27
N GLN A 20 6.44 -9.22 27.39
CA GLN A 20 7.04 -10.37 28.07
C GLN A 20 8.36 -10.81 27.42
N SER A 21 8.43 -10.83 26.09
CA SER A 21 9.66 -11.17 25.35
C SER A 21 10.77 -10.15 25.61
N VAL A 22 10.42 -8.87 25.70
CA VAL A 22 11.36 -7.78 26.03
C VAL A 22 11.90 -7.93 27.44
N CYS A 23 11.02 -8.11 28.43
CA CYS A 23 11.42 -8.27 29.83
C CYS A 23 12.33 -9.48 30.06
N ARG A 24 12.17 -10.55 29.27
CA ARG A 24 12.99 -11.77 29.37
C ARG A 24 14.31 -11.68 28.60
N GLY A 25 14.32 -10.98 27.47
CA GLY A 25 15.39 -11.11 26.48
C GLY A 25 16.21 -9.85 26.23
N PHE A 26 15.77 -8.68 26.72
CA PHE A 26 16.53 -7.45 26.53
C PHE A 26 17.67 -7.33 27.55
N ASP A 27 18.90 -7.24 27.04
CA ASP A 27 20.08 -6.93 27.84
C ASP A 27 20.56 -5.49 27.53
N PRO A 28 20.49 -4.57 28.50
CA PRO A 28 21.01 -3.22 28.34
C PRO A 28 22.54 -3.14 28.38
N SER A 29 23.24 -4.24 28.73
CA SER A 29 24.70 -4.26 28.84
C SER A 29 25.41 -4.03 27.49
N GLY A 30 26.63 -3.50 27.56
CA GLY A 30 27.47 -3.29 26.36
C GLY A 30 27.09 -2.09 25.50
N THR A 31 26.25 -1.16 25.98
CA THR A 31 26.10 0.15 25.34
C THR A 31 27.32 1.01 25.65
N LYS A 32 28.06 1.42 24.62
CA LYS A 32 29.29 2.23 24.79
C LYS A 32 28.99 3.73 24.96
N ASP A 33 27.85 4.15 24.44
CA ASP A 33 27.36 5.53 24.32
C ASP A 33 26.30 5.90 25.37
N GLY A 34 25.90 4.96 26.23
CA GLY A 34 24.81 5.15 27.18
C GLY A 34 23.40 5.15 26.56
N ASN A 35 23.25 4.92 25.25
CA ASN A 35 21.95 4.98 24.56
C ASN A 35 21.14 3.68 24.73
N VAL A 36 20.75 3.39 25.97
CA VAL A 36 19.96 2.19 26.31
C VAL A 36 18.59 2.23 25.63
N TRP A 37 17.97 3.41 25.52
CA TRP A 37 16.67 3.57 24.87
C TRP A 37 16.68 3.19 23.40
N GLY A 38 17.65 3.71 22.62
CA GLY A 38 17.77 3.36 21.19
C GLY A 38 17.96 1.87 20.98
N ARG A 39 18.72 1.19 21.85
CA ARG A 39 18.88 -0.27 21.83
C ARG A 39 17.59 -1.01 22.18
N LEU A 40 16.87 -0.56 23.21
CA LEU A 40 15.59 -1.13 23.61
C LEU A 40 14.57 -1.03 22.47
N LEU A 41 14.40 0.15 21.89
CA LEU A 41 13.48 0.37 20.78
C LEU A 41 13.90 -0.44 19.53
N GLY A 42 15.20 -0.56 19.27
CA GLY A 42 15.74 -1.47 18.25
C GLY A 42 15.36 -2.93 18.48
N TYR A 43 15.48 -3.42 19.72
CA TYR A 43 15.13 -4.79 20.08
C TYR A 43 13.62 -5.07 19.94
N ILE A 44 12.78 -4.15 20.43
CA ILE A 44 11.32 -4.20 20.31
C ILE A 44 10.91 -4.28 18.84
N ARG A 45 11.50 -3.44 17.98
CA ARG A 45 11.26 -3.48 16.52
C ARG A 45 11.52 -4.85 15.92
N SER A 46 12.65 -5.46 16.24
CA SER A 46 13.03 -6.78 15.72
C SER A 46 12.09 -7.90 16.21
N LEU A 47 11.57 -7.81 17.44
CA LEU A 47 10.54 -8.74 17.92
C LEU A 47 9.23 -8.54 17.18
N TRP A 48 8.80 -7.29 17.04
CA TRP A 48 7.54 -6.92 16.42
C TRP A 48 7.51 -7.27 14.91
N GLN A 49 8.60 -7.01 14.20
CA GLN A 49 8.80 -7.41 12.79
C GLN A 49 8.66 -8.93 12.62
N ARG A 50 9.31 -9.73 13.48
CA ARG A 50 9.24 -11.19 13.42
C ARG A 50 7.84 -11.70 13.73
N ARG A 51 7.20 -11.13 14.76
CA ARG A 51 5.84 -11.51 15.16
C ARG A 51 4.84 -11.31 14.02
N LEU A 52 4.90 -10.17 13.35
CA LEU A 52 3.96 -9.81 12.27
C LEU A 52 4.39 -10.30 10.89
N GLN A 53 5.54 -10.98 10.80
CA GLN A 53 6.13 -11.43 9.53
C GLN A 53 6.21 -10.28 8.50
N LEU A 54 6.68 -9.11 8.94
CA LEU A 54 6.76 -7.96 8.05
C LEU A 54 7.83 -8.18 6.99
N THR A 55 7.53 -7.70 5.79
CA THR A 55 8.53 -7.55 4.72
C THR A 55 9.63 -6.59 5.15
N GLU A 56 10.82 -6.74 4.57
CA GLU A 56 11.96 -5.87 4.89
C GLU A 56 11.69 -4.42 4.47
N GLU A 57 10.91 -4.23 3.41
CA GLU A 57 10.45 -2.92 2.95
C GLU A 57 9.54 -2.24 3.99
N ALA A 58 8.55 -2.95 4.53
CA ALA A 58 7.68 -2.41 5.58
C ALA A 58 8.46 -2.12 6.87
N ALA A 59 9.39 -3.01 7.26
CA ALA A 59 10.24 -2.80 8.43
C ALA A 59 11.13 -1.56 8.25
N SER A 60 11.75 -1.40 7.08
CA SER A 60 12.56 -0.23 6.73
C SER A 60 11.74 1.06 6.75
N PHE A 61 10.51 1.02 6.23
CA PHE A 61 9.58 2.15 6.29
C PHE A 61 9.29 2.55 7.74
N ILE A 62 8.94 1.61 8.62
CA ILE A 62 8.72 1.92 10.04
C ILE A 62 9.97 2.54 10.67
N ARG A 63 11.17 2.01 10.40
CA ARG A 63 12.43 2.55 10.94
C ARG A 63 12.70 4.00 10.52
N SER A 64 12.18 4.44 9.38
CA SER A 64 12.35 5.80 8.86
C SER A 64 11.38 6.84 9.45
N LEU A 65 10.33 6.40 10.15
CA LEU A 65 9.36 7.31 10.76
C LEU A 65 9.95 8.01 11.99
N PRO A 66 9.43 9.18 12.40
CA PRO A 66 9.77 9.78 13.69
C PRO A 66 9.50 8.79 14.84
N GLU A 67 10.37 8.78 15.86
CA GLU A 67 10.32 7.82 16.96
C GLU A 67 8.94 7.71 17.60
N LYS A 68 8.31 8.86 17.87
CA LYS A 68 6.95 8.94 18.41
C LYS A 68 5.92 8.20 17.55
N ILE A 69 6.06 8.23 16.23
CA ILE A 69 5.18 7.50 15.30
C ILE A 69 5.50 6.00 15.34
N GLN A 70 6.77 5.61 15.38
CA GLN A 70 7.16 4.19 15.51
C GLN A 70 6.52 3.55 16.74
N MET A 71 6.61 4.22 17.89
CA MET A 71 6.03 3.74 19.15
C MET A 71 4.51 3.57 19.04
N ARG A 72 3.80 4.59 18.54
CA ARG A 72 2.34 4.51 18.34
C ARG A 72 1.94 3.40 17.39
N VAL A 73 2.70 3.20 16.30
CA VAL A 73 2.45 2.09 15.38
C VAL A 73 2.56 0.74 16.08
N MET A 74 3.58 0.52 16.91
CA MET A 74 3.77 -0.75 17.62
C MET A 74 2.72 -1.04 18.69
N VAL A 75 2.13 0.00 19.28
CA VAL A 75 1.10 -0.09 20.32
C VAL A 75 -0.30 -0.23 19.71
N GLU A 76 -0.63 0.60 18.72
CA GLU A 76 -2.00 0.76 18.23
C GLU A 76 -2.34 -0.12 17.02
N PHE A 77 -1.34 -0.63 16.29
CA PHE A 77 -1.61 -1.43 15.10
C PHE A 77 -2.10 -2.84 15.45
N ASP A 78 -3.32 -3.15 15.02
CA ASP A 78 -3.91 -4.48 15.15
C ASP A 78 -3.92 -5.25 13.83
N ALA A 79 -3.14 -6.34 13.80
CA ALA A 79 -3.05 -7.24 12.65
C ALA A 79 -4.19 -8.27 12.59
N SER A 80 -4.95 -8.48 13.67
CA SER A 80 -5.95 -9.57 13.78
C SER A 80 -7.06 -9.49 12.73
N GLY A 81 -7.37 -8.28 12.25
CA GLY A 81 -8.38 -8.06 11.20
C GLY A 81 -7.93 -8.42 9.77
N SER A 82 -6.69 -8.87 9.54
CA SER A 82 -6.20 -9.15 8.17
C SER A 82 -6.64 -10.52 7.70
N LYS A 83 -7.59 -10.57 6.77
CA LYS A 83 -8.04 -11.83 6.15
C LYS A 83 -7.19 -12.25 4.95
N ASP A 84 -6.48 -11.30 4.36
CA ASP A 84 -5.73 -11.41 3.11
C ASP A 84 -4.24 -11.73 3.29
N GLY A 85 -3.75 -11.76 4.55
CA GLY A 85 -2.34 -11.93 4.85
C GLY A 85 -1.47 -10.72 4.52
N ASN A 86 -2.05 -9.60 4.04
CA ASN A 86 -1.29 -8.42 3.64
C ASN A 86 -1.04 -7.46 4.81
N VAL A 87 -0.47 -7.99 5.89
CA VAL A 87 -0.20 -7.24 7.14
C VAL A 87 0.75 -6.07 6.87
N SER A 88 1.75 -6.26 5.99
CA SER A 88 2.73 -5.23 5.63
C SER A 88 2.09 -4.00 4.98
N ALA A 89 1.22 -4.17 3.97
CA ALA A 89 0.59 -3.02 3.33
C ALA A 89 -0.38 -2.28 4.27
N ARG A 90 -1.12 -3.02 5.10
CA ARG A 90 -2.02 -2.42 6.10
C ARG A 90 -1.27 -1.62 7.15
N LEU A 91 -0.13 -2.15 7.60
CA LEU A 91 0.77 -1.46 8.50
C LEU A 91 1.27 -0.14 7.92
N VAL A 92 1.76 -0.17 6.68
CA VAL A 92 2.25 1.04 5.99
C VAL A 92 1.11 2.06 5.84
N GLY A 93 -0.09 1.63 5.46
CA GLY A 93 -1.27 2.49 5.40
C GLY A 93 -1.63 3.11 6.75
N PHE A 94 -1.62 2.32 7.82
CA PHE A 94 -1.88 2.79 9.18
C PHE A 94 -0.84 3.80 9.67
N ALA A 95 0.44 3.51 9.46
CA ALA A 95 1.53 4.40 9.82
C ALA A 95 1.49 5.73 9.06
N ASN A 96 1.16 5.71 7.76
CA ASN A 96 0.91 6.93 6.98
C ASN A 96 -0.26 7.74 7.54
N HIS A 97 -1.36 7.08 7.92
CA HIS A 97 -2.50 7.74 8.55
C HIS A 97 -2.10 8.43 9.87
N LEU A 98 -1.30 7.75 10.72
CA LEU A 98 -0.79 8.33 11.95
C LEU A 98 0.16 9.51 11.72
N ALA A 99 1.06 9.42 10.75
CA ALA A 99 1.97 10.52 10.42
C ALA A 99 1.18 11.77 9.98
N ASN A 100 0.26 11.60 9.02
CA ASN A 100 -0.58 12.68 8.50
C ASN A 100 -1.42 13.36 9.60
N ARG A 101 -2.01 12.57 10.52
CA ARG A 101 -2.84 13.11 11.61
C ARG A 101 -2.05 13.96 12.61
N ASN A 102 -0.76 13.71 12.79
CA ASN A 102 0.07 14.43 13.75
C ASN A 102 0.68 15.72 13.17
N GLY A 103 0.32 16.13 11.94
CA GLY A 103 0.92 17.29 11.26
C GLY A 103 2.40 17.09 10.93
N LEU A 104 2.96 15.95 11.30
CA LEU A 104 4.24 15.44 10.85
C LEU A 104 3.95 14.81 9.51
N ALA A 105 3.78 15.64 8.47
CA ALA A 105 3.80 15.16 7.10
C ALA A 105 5.02 14.25 7.03
N ALA A 106 4.80 12.93 6.90
CA ALA A 106 5.90 12.02 6.74
C ALA A 106 6.67 12.59 5.56
N VAL A 107 7.93 12.96 5.77
CA VAL A 107 8.86 13.17 4.66
C VAL A 107 8.57 11.97 3.78
N PRO A 108 8.03 12.16 2.55
CA PRO A 108 7.57 11.03 1.75
C PRO A 108 8.77 10.12 1.71
N VAL A 109 8.67 9.03 2.49
CA VAL A 109 9.66 7.99 2.44
C VAL A 109 9.37 7.53 1.05
N VAL A 110 10.23 7.97 0.14
CA VAL A 110 10.50 7.26 -1.07
C VAL A 110 11.02 5.94 -0.52
N VAL A 111 10.09 5.09 -0.05
CA VAL A 111 10.21 3.65 -0.15
C VAL A 111 10.55 3.59 -1.61
N ALA A 112 11.85 3.44 -1.89
CA ALA A 112 12.31 3.33 -3.25
C ALA A 112 11.35 2.29 -3.81
N PRO A 113 10.41 2.70 -4.69
CA PRO A 113 9.53 1.71 -5.29
C PRO A 113 10.53 0.70 -5.82
N ARG A 114 10.41 -0.60 -5.46
CA ARG A 114 11.20 -1.67 -6.08
C ARG A 114 11.44 -1.25 -7.51
N ALA A 115 12.69 -0.89 -7.81
CA ALA A 115 13.03 0.12 -8.82
C ALA A 115 11.88 0.38 -9.82
N ARG A 116 11.02 1.36 -9.54
CA ARG A 116 10.43 2.08 -10.67
C ARG A 116 11.64 2.77 -11.30
N PRO A 117 12.02 2.45 -12.55
CA PRO A 117 13.02 3.24 -13.24
C PRO A 117 12.48 4.67 -13.35
N GLN A 118 12.86 5.52 -12.40
CA GLN A 118 12.76 6.96 -12.59
C GLN A 118 13.89 7.33 -13.53
N LEU A 119 13.57 7.24 -14.83
CA LEU A 119 14.28 7.88 -15.92
C LEU A 119 14.15 9.40 -15.75
N ALA A 120 14.88 9.95 -14.78
CA ALA A 120 15.20 11.37 -14.82
C ALA A 120 16.07 11.61 -16.06
N GLY A 121 15.48 12.23 -17.09
CA GLY A 121 16.20 12.76 -18.25
C GLY A 121 15.96 11.99 -19.53
N GLY A 122 14.74 12.09 -20.08
CA GLY A 122 14.41 11.56 -21.39
C GLY A 122 13.38 10.44 -21.30
N HIS A 123 12.19 10.74 -20.79
CA HIS A 123 11.05 9.87 -21.03
C HIS A 123 10.79 9.88 -22.53
N ALA A 124 11.36 8.91 -23.25
CA ALA A 124 10.65 8.31 -24.35
C ALA A 124 9.22 8.14 -23.86
N ASN A 125 8.29 8.78 -24.55
CA ASN A 125 6.87 8.68 -24.28
C ASN A 125 6.51 7.21 -24.55
N VAL A 126 6.81 6.32 -23.59
CA VAL A 126 6.49 4.90 -23.71
C VAL A 126 4.99 4.88 -23.87
N ASP A 127 4.57 4.47 -25.05
CA ASP A 127 3.18 4.48 -25.43
C ASP A 127 2.43 3.63 -24.42
N ALA A 128 1.41 4.19 -23.77
CA ALA A 128 0.61 3.47 -22.80
C ALA A 128 0.05 2.18 -23.42
N SER A 129 -0.19 2.16 -24.73
CA SER A 129 -0.61 0.98 -25.47
C SER A 129 0.46 -0.12 -25.55
N GLU A 130 1.74 0.22 -25.70
CA GLU A 130 2.85 -0.75 -25.68
C GLU A 130 3.00 -1.37 -24.29
N ALA A 131 2.95 -0.55 -23.24
CA ALA A 131 3.03 -1.02 -21.86
C ALA A 131 1.87 -1.96 -21.49
N VAL A 132 0.66 -1.72 -22.02
CA VAL A 132 -0.49 -2.62 -21.83
C VAL A 132 -0.32 -3.94 -22.60
N ALA A 133 0.27 -3.93 -23.80
CA ALA A 133 0.51 -5.14 -24.58
C ALA A 133 1.52 -6.09 -23.89
N ASP A 134 2.62 -5.54 -23.39
CA ASP A 134 3.62 -6.31 -22.62
C ASP A 134 3.03 -6.87 -21.33
N PHE A 135 2.24 -6.05 -20.64
CA PHE A 135 1.55 -6.45 -19.41
C PHE A 135 0.55 -7.58 -19.66
N ALA A 136 -0.29 -7.48 -20.70
CA ALA A 136 -1.25 -8.51 -21.06
C ALA A 136 -0.57 -9.83 -21.43
N THR A 137 0.52 -9.76 -22.21
CA THR A 137 1.33 -10.93 -22.57
C THR A 137 1.94 -11.59 -21.33
N THR A 138 2.50 -10.79 -20.43
CA THR A 138 3.14 -11.29 -19.19
C THR A 138 2.15 -12.00 -18.27
N LEU A 139 0.92 -11.50 -18.20
CA LEU A 139 -0.13 -12.07 -17.34
C LEU A 139 -0.96 -13.16 -18.02
N GLY A 140 -0.75 -13.41 -19.32
CA GLY A 140 -1.56 -14.34 -20.10
C GLY A 140 -3.03 -13.92 -20.17
N LEU A 141 -3.29 -12.62 -20.32
CA LEU A 141 -4.65 -12.10 -20.49
C LEU A 141 -5.21 -12.52 -21.85
N ASP A 142 -6.50 -12.81 -21.90
CA ASP A 142 -7.18 -13.03 -23.17
C ASP A 142 -7.40 -11.71 -23.94
N GLN A 143 -7.88 -11.84 -25.18
CA GLN A 143 -8.09 -10.69 -26.06
C GLN A 143 -9.12 -9.72 -25.48
N GLY A 144 -10.19 -10.20 -24.83
CA GLY A 144 -11.24 -9.33 -24.27
C GLY A 144 -10.73 -8.49 -23.11
N ALA A 145 -9.94 -9.08 -22.21
CA ALA A 145 -9.27 -8.40 -21.12
C ALA A 145 -8.29 -7.33 -21.63
N TYR A 146 -7.50 -7.66 -22.65
CA TYR A 146 -6.59 -6.71 -23.30
C TYR A 146 -7.35 -5.54 -23.95
N ASP A 147 -8.40 -5.82 -24.72
CA ASP A 147 -9.21 -4.80 -25.38
C ASP A 147 -9.84 -3.85 -24.36
N PHE A 148 -10.36 -4.39 -23.25
CA PHE A 148 -10.88 -3.58 -22.15
C PHE A 148 -9.80 -2.67 -21.54
N MET A 149 -8.59 -3.18 -21.31
CA MET A 149 -7.48 -2.36 -20.81
C MET A 149 -7.09 -1.22 -21.76
N GLN A 150 -7.15 -1.46 -23.08
CA GLN A 150 -6.87 -0.42 -24.08
C GLN A 150 -7.89 0.72 -24.06
N LEU A 151 -9.13 0.47 -23.60
CA LEU A 151 -10.18 1.47 -23.51
C LEU A 151 -10.11 2.35 -22.25
N LEU A 152 -9.28 2.00 -21.27
CA LEU A 152 -9.12 2.78 -20.04
C LEU A 152 -8.43 4.14 -20.30
N PRO A 153 -8.63 5.16 -19.44
CA PRO A 153 -7.83 6.38 -19.48
C PRO A 153 -6.34 6.07 -19.24
N ASP A 154 -5.43 6.82 -19.88
CA ASP A 154 -4.00 6.51 -19.85
C ASP A 154 -3.40 6.55 -18.44
N ASP A 155 -3.86 7.46 -17.59
CA ASP A 155 -3.44 7.51 -16.18
C ASP A 155 -3.89 6.26 -15.41
N VAL A 156 -5.08 5.75 -15.71
CA VAL A 156 -5.59 4.49 -15.15
C VAL A 156 -4.78 3.30 -15.68
N LYS A 157 -4.51 3.21 -16.99
CA LYS A 157 -3.66 2.16 -17.59
C LYS A 157 -2.31 2.09 -16.90
N MET A 158 -1.61 3.23 -16.83
CA MET A 158 -0.27 3.30 -16.25
C MET A 158 -0.27 2.96 -14.76
N ASN A 159 -1.31 3.34 -14.03
CA ASN A 159 -1.45 2.97 -12.62
C ASN A 159 -1.66 1.45 -12.45
N VAL A 160 -2.51 0.86 -13.30
CA VAL A 160 -2.78 -0.58 -13.30
C VAL A 160 -1.50 -1.36 -13.62
N VAL A 161 -0.84 -1.06 -14.74
CA VAL A 161 0.39 -1.74 -15.19
C VAL A 161 1.50 -1.64 -14.13
N SER A 162 1.65 -0.47 -13.49
CA SER A 162 2.75 -0.22 -12.55
C SER A 162 2.50 -0.65 -11.11
N SER A 163 1.27 -1.02 -10.74
CA SER A 163 0.89 -1.25 -9.34
C SER A 163 0.14 -2.56 -9.12
N PHE A 164 -0.33 -3.22 -10.18
CA PHE A 164 -0.99 -4.50 -10.04
C PHE A 164 0.02 -5.59 -9.67
N ASP A 165 -0.27 -6.31 -8.59
CA ASP A 165 0.47 -7.49 -8.19
C ASP A 165 -0.37 -8.76 -8.46
N PRO A 166 0.04 -9.60 -9.44
CA PRO A 166 -0.64 -10.86 -9.71
C PRO A 166 -0.43 -11.90 -8.62
N SER A 167 0.50 -11.69 -7.68
CA SER A 167 0.78 -12.65 -6.61
C SER A 167 -0.43 -12.87 -5.71
N GLY A 168 -0.65 -14.12 -5.28
CA GLY A 168 -1.71 -14.48 -4.35
C GLY A 168 -3.07 -14.83 -4.98
N THR A 169 -3.17 -14.99 -6.31
CA THR A 169 -4.29 -15.72 -6.91
C THR A 169 -4.16 -17.21 -6.58
N LYS A 170 -5.07 -17.76 -5.76
CA LYS A 170 -5.03 -19.19 -5.39
C LYS A 170 -5.63 -20.10 -6.45
N ASP A 171 -6.52 -19.54 -7.26
CA ASP A 171 -7.39 -20.20 -8.23
C ASP A 171 -6.94 -19.96 -9.69
N GLY A 172 -5.89 -19.16 -9.89
CA GLY A 172 -5.43 -18.78 -11.23
C GLY A 172 -6.35 -17.78 -11.93
N ASN A 173 -7.36 -17.21 -11.25
CA ASN A 173 -8.26 -16.22 -11.83
C ASN A 173 -7.60 -14.82 -11.82
N ILE A 174 -6.60 -14.65 -12.68
CA ILE A 174 -5.85 -13.39 -12.81
C ILE A 174 -6.77 -12.26 -13.26
N TRP A 175 -7.65 -12.52 -14.23
CA TRP A 175 -8.56 -11.50 -14.75
C TRP A 175 -9.51 -10.97 -13.69
N GLY A 176 -10.21 -11.83 -12.92
CA GLY A 176 -11.14 -11.36 -11.89
C GLY A 176 -10.46 -10.51 -10.81
N ARG A 177 -9.20 -10.83 -10.47
CA ARG A 177 -8.38 -10.02 -9.55
C ARG A 177 -7.97 -8.68 -10.19
N LEU A 178 -7.47 -8.71 -11.42
CA LEU A 178 -7.09 -7.53 -12.19
C LEU A 178 -8.28 -6.59 -12.37
N PHE A 179 -9.42 -7.11 -12.79
CA PHE A 179 -10.64 -6.32 -12.97
C PHE A 179 -11.11 -5.67 -11.66
N SER A 180 -11.06 -6.40 -10.54
CA SER A 180 -11.34 -5.82 -9.22
C SER A 180 -10.38 -4.68 -8.84
N PHE A 181 -9.11 -4.79 -9.22
CA PHE A 181 -8.11 -3.75 -9.01
C PHE A 181 -8.35 -2.53 -9.91
N ILE A 182 -8.58 -2.75 -11.21
CA ILE A 182 -8.94 -1.71 -12.19
C ILE A 182 -10.15 -0.92 -11.69
N ARG A 183 -11.22 -1.60 -11.26
CA ARG A 183 -12.41 -0.95 -10.70
C ARG A 183 -12.09 -0.04 -9.52
N THR A 184 -11.17 -0.45 -8.65
CA THR A 184 -10.77 0.36 -7.49
C THR A 184 -10.03 1.63 -7.90
N ILE A 185 -9.09 1.54 -8.85
CA ILE A 185 -8.37 2.70 -9.39
C ILE A 185 -9.35 3.61 -10.13
N PHE A 186 -10.17 3.04 -11.01
CA PHE A 186 -11.12 3.77 -11.81
C PHE A 186 -12.16 4.50 -10.96
N SER A 187 -12.68 3.88 -9.90
CA SER A 187 -13.65 4.54 -9.00
C SER A 187 -13.07 5.80 -8.36
N ARG A 188 -11.77 5.79 -8.04
CA ARG A 188 -11.06 6.97 -7.51
C ARG A 188 -10.88 8.03 -8.60
N HIS A 189 -10.47 7.61 -9.79
CA HIS A 189 -10.33 8.49 -10.95
C HIS A 189 -11.67 9.17 -11.31
N ALA A 190 -12.77 8.42 -11.26
CA ALA A 190 -14.11 8.89 -11.57
C ALA A 190 -14.80 9.67 -10.44
N GLY A 191 -14.16 9.80 -9.28
CA GLY A 191 -14.75 10.46 -8.11
C GLY A 191 -16.01 9.75 -7.56
N TRP A 192 -16.13 8.44 -7.78
CA TRP A 192 -17.29 7.68 -7.30
C TRP A 192 -17.26 7.50 -5.80
N ASP A 193 -18.41 7.76 -5.16
CA ASP A 193 -18.59 7.47 -3.75
C ASP A 193 -18.73 5.96 -3.49
N ARG A 194 -18.72 5.59 -2.21
CA ARG A 194 -18.84 4.19 -1.78
C ARG A 194 -20.14 3.53 -2.24
N SER A 195 -21.25 4.27 -2.27
CA SER A 195 -22.56 3.74 -2.66
C SER A 195 -22.56 3.34 -4.14
N HIS A 196 -22.01 4.18 -5.01
CA HIS A 196 -21.85 3.88 -6.43
C HIS A 196 -20.96 2.66 -6.66
N VAL A 197 -19.83 2.56 -5.95
CA VAL A 197 -18.95 1.39 -6.03
C VAL A 197 -19.65 0.12 -5.58
N ASP A 198 -20.46 0.19 -4.52
CA ASP A 198 -21.21 -0.94 -4.00
C ASP A 198 -22.38 -1.35 -4.91
N GLN A 199 -22.99 -0.41 -5.64
CA GLN A 199 -23.97 -0.69 -6.69
C GLN A 199 -23.31 -1.40 -7.88
N LEU A 200 -22.18 -0.89 -8.36
CA LEU A 200 -21.43 -1.48 -9.47
C LEU A 200 -21.04 -2.94 -9.15
N LYS A 201 -20.56 -3.21 -7.93
CA LYS A 201 -20.19 -4.56 -7.47
C LYS A 201 -21.31 -5.60 -7.54
N ARG A 202 -22.57 -5.18 -7.59
CA ARG A 202 -23.74 -6.07 -7.66
C ARG A 202 -24.10 -6.47 -9.09
N LEU A 203 -23.57 -5.77 -10.08
CA LEU A 203 -23.82 -6.07 -11.48
C LEU A 203 -22.96 -7.27 -11.93
N PRO A 204 -23.42 -8.07 -12.91
CA PRO A 204 -22.57 -8.99 -13.66
C PRO A 204 -21.32 -8.28 -14.20
N GLU A 205 -20.21 -9.00 -14.35
CA GLU A 205 -18.92 -8.40 -14.73
C GLU A 205 -18.98 -7.61 -16.04
N GLU A 206 -19.65 -8.16 -17.07
CA GLU A 206 -19.89 -7.50 -18.34
C GLU A 206 -20.60 -6.15 -18.16
N GLN A 207 -21.65 -6.11 -17.34
CA GLN A 207 -22.37 -4.86 -17.04
C GLN A 207 -21.53 -3.87 -16.23
N GLN A 208 -20.57 -4.34 -15.43
CA GLN A 208 -19.62 -3.46 -14.76
C GLN A 208 -18.67 -2.79 -15.76
N GLN A 209 -18.16 -3.55 -16.72
CA GLN A 209 -17.31 -3.04 -17.80
C GLN A 209 -18.08 -1.98 -18.61
N ASP A 210 -19.31 -2.30 -19.02
CA ASP A 210 -20.18 -1.38 -19.76
C ASP A 210 -20.45 -0.09 -19.01
N ALA A 211 -20.74 -0.17 -17.70
CA ALA A 211 -20.98 1.01 -16.87
C ALA A 211 -19.74 1.92 -16.80
N MET A 212 -18.53 1.33 -16.71
CA MET A 212 -17.27 2.07 -16.73
C MET A 212 -17.05 2.73 -18.10
N LEU A 213 -17.23 2.01 -19.21
CA LEU A 213 -17.08 2.54 -20.58
C LEU A 213 -18.11 3.65 -20.89
N ALA A 214 -19.35 3.47 -20.44
CA ALA A 214 -20.40 4.48 -20.58
C ALA A 214 -20.07 5.76 -19.79
N TRP A 215 -19.43 5.64 -18.63
CA TRP A 215 -18.93 6.80 -17.89
C TRP A 215 -17.83 7.52 -18.68
N MET A 216 -16.82 6.80 -19.18
CA MET A 216 -15.72 7.39 -19.96
C MET A 216 -16.23 8.12 -21.19
N THR A 217 -17.15 7.50 -21.93
CA THR A 217 -17.76 8.08 -23.14
C THR A 217 -18.48 9.39 -22.83
N ARG A 218 -19.21 9.46 -21.71
CA ARG A 218 -19.91 10.69 -21.31
C ARG A 218 -18.93 11.81 -20.95
N HIS A 219 -17.86 11.50 -20.23
CA HIS A 219 -16.86 12.50 -19.85
C HIS A 219 -16.03 13.00 -21.04
N ALA A 220 -15.65 12.11 -21.96
CA ALA A 220 -14.97 12.50 -23.19
C ALA A 220 -15.81 13.50 -24.02
N ARG A 221 -17.13 13.29 -24.10
CA ARG A 221 -18.05 14.23 -24.77
C ARG A 221 -18.15 15.57 -24.05
N GLN A 222 -18.16 15.59 -22.72
CA GLN A 222 -18.19 16.83 -21.94
C GLN A 222 -16.90 17.65 -22.11
N ALA A 223 -15.75 16.99 -22.20
CA ALA A 223 -14.46 17.67 -22.41
C ALA A 223 -14.33 18.32 -23.80
N GLN A 224 -15.09 17.86 -24.80
CA GLN A 224 -15.07 18.38 -26.17
C GLN A 224 -16.13 19.47 -26.42
N ALA A 225 -17.01 19.75 -25.46
CA ALA A 225 -18.03 20.78 -25.64
C ALA A 225 -17.37 22.17 -25.73
N PRO A 226 -17.69 22.99 -26.74
CA PRO A 226 -17.14 24.33 -26.86
C PRO A 226 -17.56 25.16 -25.64
N VAL A 227 -16.58 25.82 -25.02
CA VAL A 227 -16.82 26.76 -23.90
C VAL A 227 -17.54 27.97 -24.49
N PRO A 228 -18.74 28.32 -23.98
CA PRO A 228 -19.55 29.42 -24.50
C PRO A 228 -18.92 30.80 -24.28
#